data_AF-A0AAN4TJF3-F1
#
_entry.id   AF-A0AAN4TJF3-F1
#
_cell.length_a   1.000
_cell.length_b   1.000
_cell.length_c   1.000
_cell.angle_alpha   90.00
_cell.angle_beta   90.00
_cell.angle_gamma   90.00
#
_symmetry.space_group_name_H-M   'P 1'
#
loop_
_entity.id
_entity.type
_entity.pdbx_description
1 polymer ?
#
loop_
_entity_poly.entity_id
_entity_poly.type
_entity_poly.pdbx_seq_one_letter_code
_entity_poly.pdbx_strand_id
1 'polypeptide(L)'
;MNTNQTTENKKLQAVIRIIENSGSFDKKYYVYQLKKAGKKTKNPIEHYLLEGCKIGLEPHPCFVTSFYFENNKDIQEVNAHPFIHFVMYGHKENRLTREGFSLSHYREQHPEIEKTGVSPFKHFTKKYGQHEPAPNVIQAPQQIKLPQLSASDIKSLSEQAIQLGLFDSQWYSERYGKQFDSSENAFADYLEKSRFSPVNPSNYFDTETYHRMNTDVYHAQISPLYHYLISGRQEGRTYHANVNKWQPNSVLDVQTTLKPEAARLNVAICLHIFYEDYIDKFSHALANFPIAVDVFITLADANHKKKTIATFSQHSRVKNLKVSCVPNRGRNFGPLLVEFSKDLMAYDLFCHLHSKKSLYSGREQTQWADYLTEYLLRDANIITRLLNAFADHKDLGLYYPTTFWMMPSWVNHVTMNKAFMNAWHNEWQIDPCDGFLSYPAGGMFWARPEALKEMLEKEYNYDFFPQEPLPNDGSMLHALERVIGQLAEKNGYKQFFYYPTSGQLTLDQSYTTHSYSQRLEDIRNQLRNFSTISFDVFDTLVRRQYTVADYAKLLLGQELVCCFRNNLPMTCNLSS
;
A
#
# COMPACT_ATOMS: atom_id res chain seq x y z
N MET A 1 -48.21 -2.39 11.17
CA MET A 1 -47.58 -2.14 9.86
C MET A 1 -47.37 -0.65 9.54
N ASN A 2 -47.10 0.24 10.52
CA ASN A 2 -46.98 1.69 10.20
C ASN A 2 -45.90 2.48 10.97
N THR A 3 -44.95 1.84 11.64
CA THR A 3 -43.87 2.50 12.40
C THR A 3 -42.52 2.53 11.67
N ASN A 4 -42.26 1.55 10.80
CA ASN A 4 -41.01 1.47 10.02
C ASN A 4 -40.96 2.52 8.89
N GLN A 5 -42.06 2.71 8.15
CA GLN A 5 -42.15 3.74 7.09
C GLN A 5 -41.99 5.18 7.63
N THR A 6 -42.52 5.47 8.81
CA THR A 6 -42.42 6.81 9.42
C THR A 6 -40.99 7.13 9.89
N THR A 7 -40.24 6.10 10.30
CA THR A 7 -38.85 6.22 10.77
C THR A 7 -37.86 6.34 9.62
N GLU A 8 -38.04 5.57 8.54
CA GLU A 8 -37.24 5.68 7.31
C GLU A 8 -37.41 7.05 6.65
N ASN A 9 -38.62 7.60 6.63
CA ASN A 9 -38.89 8.93 6.08
C ASN A 9 -38.19 10.04 6.89
N LYS A 10 -38.16 9.95 8.23
CA LYS A 10 -37.43 10.90 9.09
C LYS A 10 -35.90 10.87 8.86
N LYS A 11 -35.32 9.69 8.62
CA LYS A 11 -33.87 9.52 8.37
C LYS A 11 -33.45 10.13 7.03
N LEU A 12 -34.22 9.91 5.96
CA LEU A 12 -33.95 10.50 4.64
C LEU A 12 -34.03 12.03 4.67
N GLN A 13 -35.02 12.60 5.37
CA GLN A 13 -35.15 14.05 5.50
C GLN A 13 -33.97 14.70 6.25
N ALA A 14 -33.36 14.02 7.22
CA ALA A 14 -32.17 14.53 7.89
C ALA A 14 -30.96 14.60 6.93
N VAL A 15 -30.76 13.56 6.11
CA VAL A 15 -29.68 13.52 5.10
C VAL A 15 -29.88 14.61 4.04
N ILE A 16 -31.12 14.80 3.56
CA ILE A 16 -31.45 15.87 2.60
C ILE A 16 -31.04 17.23 3.17
N ARG A 17 -31.39 17.53 4.43
CA ARG A 17 -31.01 18.79 5.09
C ARG A 17 -29.50 18.98 5.20
N ILE A 18 -28.74 17.93 5.49
CA ILE A 18 -27.27 17.99 5.54
C ILE A 18 -26.71 18.41 4.17
N ILE A 19 -27.18 17.76 3.10
CA ILE A 19 -26.74 18.06 1.74
C ILE A 19 -27.13 19.49 1.35
N GLU A 20 -28.37 19.89 1.62
CA GLU A 20 -28.86 21.27 1.38
C GLU A 20 -28.00 22.31 2.10
N ASN A 21 -27.74 22.12 3.40
CA ASN A 21 -26.98 23.06 4.21
C ASN A 21 -25.50 23.15 3.78
N SER A 22 -24.92 22.05 3.30
CA SER A 22 -23.56 22.04 2.76
C SER A 22 -23.41 22.96 1.54
N GLY A 23 -24.50 23.13 0.77
CA GLY A 23 -24.54 23.79 -0.53
C GLY A 23 -23.64 23.16 -1.59
N SER A 24 -23.23 21.89 -1.40
CA SER A 24 -22.39 21.16 -2.35
C SER A 24 -23.19 20.56 -3.51
N PHE A 25 -24.52 20.50 -3.41
CA PHE A 25 -25.40 19.99 -4.46
C PHE A 25 -25.84 21.11 -5.40
N ASP A 26 -25.53 21.00 -6.69
CA ASP A 26 -25.98 21.97 -7.69
C ASP A 26 -27.35 21.56 -8.24
N LYS A 27 -28.39 22.14 -7.64
CA LYS A 27 -29.78 21.91 -8.03
C LYS A 27 -30.05 22.24 -9.50
N LYS A 28 -29.41 23.28 -10.05
CA LYS A 28 -29.66 23.70 -11.44
C LYS A 28 -29.00 22.72 -12.41
N TYR A 29 -27.76 22.32 -12.14
CA TYR A 29 -27.02 21.31 -12.91
C TYR A 29 -27.77 19.97 -12.92
N TYR A 30 -28.24 19.53 -11.76
CA TYR A 30 -28.96 18.26 -11.64
C TYR A 30 -30.32 18.28 -12.39
N VAL A 31 -31.08 19.37 -12.26
CA VAL A 31 -32.36 19.54 -12.97
C VAL A 31 -32.16 19.62 -14.49
N TYR A 32 -31.05 20.19 -14.95
CA TYR A 32 -30.70 20.20 -16.36
C TYR A 32 -30.51 18.77 -16.90
N GLN A 33 -29.75 17.93 -16.20
CA GLN A 33 -29.58 16.53 -16.60
C GLN A 33 -30.91 15.75 -16.58
N LEU A 34 -31.76 15.97 -15.57
CA LEU A 34 -33.09 15.34 -15.50
C LEU A 34 -33.97 15.68 -16.70
N LYS A 35 -33.99 16.96 -17.12
CA LYS A 35 -34.74 17.39 -18.30
C LYS A 35 -34.24 16.70 -19.57
N LYS A 36 -32.92 16.57 -19.74
CA LYS A 36 -32.31 15.87 -20.87
C LYS A 36 -32.66 14.37 -20.87
N ALA A 37 -32.80 13.78 -19.68
CA ALA A 37 -33.23 12.39 -19.49
C ALA A 37 -34.77 12.20 -19.54
N GLY A 38 -35.56 13.24 -19.86
CA GLY A 38 -37.02 13.14 -19.93
C GLY A 38 -37.73 12.96 -18.59
N LYS A 39 -37.04 13.18 -17.46
CA LYS A 39 -37.57 13.01 -16.10
C LYS A 39 -37.88 14.35 -15.42
N LYS A 40 -38.79 14.34 -14.43
CA LYS A 40 -39.12 15.49 -13.57
C LYS A 40 -39.25 15.04 -12.12
N THR A 41 -38.80 15.88 -11.19
CA THR A 41 -38.95 15.68 -9.75
C THR A 41 -39.26 17.00 -9.04
N LYS A 42 -40.00 16.93 -7.92
CA LYS A 42 -40.21 18.06 -7.01
C LYS A 42 -39.02 18.27 -6.06
N ASN A 43 -38.29 17.19 -5.74
CA ASN A 43 -37.15 17.21 -4.83
C ASN A 43 -35.90 16.61 -5.53
N PRO A 44 -35.01 17.45 -6.08
CA PRO A 44 -33.81 17.00 -6.79
C PRO A 44 -32.81 16.20 -5.95
N ILE A 45 -32.61 16.56 -4.68
CA ILE A 45 -31.64 15.87 -3.81
C ILE A 45 -32.18 14.48 -3.46
N GLU A 46 -33.45 14.39 -3.06
CA GLU A 46 -34.11 13.12 -2.81
C GLU A 46 -34.09 12.20 -4.03
N HIS A 47 -34.41 12.74 -5.22
CA HIS A 47 -34.32 11.98 -6.45
C HIS A 47 -32.90 11.47 -6.72
N TYR A 48 -31.88 12.30 -6.50
CA TYR A 48 -30.49 11.86 -6.66
C TYR A 48 -30.14 10.69 -5.74
N LEU A 49 -30.50 10.78 -4.46
CA LEU A 49 -30.21 9.75 -3.45
C LEU A 49 -30.91 8.41 -3.73
N LEU A 50 -32.14 8.44 -4.26
CA LEU A 50 -32.93 7.22 -4.46
C LEU A 50 -32.73 6.58 -5.84
N GLU A 51 -32.57 7.42 -6.87
CA GLU A 51 -32.58 7.00 -8.28
C GLU A 51 -31.40 7.55 -9.08
N GLY A 52 -31.13 8.85 -8.97
CA GLY A 52 -30.19 9.55 -9.83
C GLY A 52 -28.78 8.99 -9.83
N CYS A 53 -28.27 8.67 -8.64
CA CYS A 53 -26.97 8.04 -8.45
C CYS A 53 -26.84 6.74 -9.25
N LYS A 54 -27.91 5.93 -9.35
CA LYS A 54 -27.91 4.62 -10.02
C LYS A 54 -27.94 4.71 -11.54
N ILE A 55 -28.46 5.82 -12.06
CA ILE A 55 -28.59 6.06 -13.51
C ILE A 55 -27.53 7.04 -14.04
N GLY A 56 -26.49 7.30 -13.25
CA GLY A 56 -25.34 8.13 -13.65
C GLY A 56 -25.63 9.63 -13.74
N LEU A 57 -26.64 10.13 -13.03
CA LEU A 57 -26.87 11.59 -12.94
C LEU A 57 -26.02 12.20 -11.83
N GLU A 58 -25.34 13.29 -12.13
CA GLU A 58 -24.31 13.83 -11.22
C GLU A 58 -24.80 15.00 -10.35
N PRO A 59 -24.50 15.00 -9.03
CA PRO A 59 -25.03 15.98 -8.09
C PRO A 59 -24.38 17.37 -8.22
N HIS A 60 -23.21 17.45 -8.86
CA HIS A 60 -22.43 18.67 -9.03
C HIS A 60 -21.47 18.53 -10.23
N PRO A 61 -21.18 19.58 -11.03
CA PRO A 61 -20.24 19.49 -12.17
C PRO A 61 -18.81 19.08 -11.76
N CYS A 62 -18.41 19.28 -10.51
CA CYS A 62 -17.11 18.85 -9.99
C CYS A 62 -17.11 17.44 -9.37
N PHE A 63 -18.19 16.67 -9.51
CA PHE A 63 -18.34 15.36 -8.90
C PHE A 63 -18.85 14.35 -9.91
N VAL A 64 -18.12 13.24 -10.05
CA VAL A 64 -18.55 12.08 -10.83
C VAL A 64 -18.72 10.93 -9.84
N THR A 65 -19.95 10.42 -9.76
CA THR A 65 -20.38 9.48 -8.72
C THR A 65 -19.66 8.14 -8.85
N SER A 66 -19.54 7.62 -10.08
CA SER A 66 -18.78 6.39 -10.36
C SER A 66 -17.30 6.59 -10.03
N PHE A 67 -16.69 7.66 -10.51
CA PHE A 67 -15.28 8.00 -10.23
C PHE A 67 -15.02 8.10 -8.72
N TYR A 68 -15.87 8.80 -7.97
CA TYR A 68 -15.71 8.93 -6.53
C TYR A 68 -15.89 7.59 -5.83
N PHE A 69 -16.88 6.78 -6.23
CA PHE A 69 -17.06 5.44 -5.68
C PHE A 69 -15.83 4.57 -5.97
N GLU A 70 -15.38 4.52 -7.22
CA GLU A 70 -14.25 3.71 -7.72
C GLU A 70 -12.91 4.07 -7.08
N ASN A 71 -12.67 5.36 -6.79
CA ASN A 71 -11.42 5.84 -6.19
C ASN A 71 -11.38 5.78 -4.65
N ASN A 72 -12.47 5.40 -3.98
CA ASN A 72 -12.57 5.40 -2.52
C ASN A 72 -13.01 4.01 -2.03
N LYS A 73 -12.04 3.12 -1.80
CA LYS A 73 -12.32 1.72 -1.42
C LYS A 73 -13.05 1.57 -0.10
N ASP A 74 -12.72 2.41 0.87
CA ASP A 74 -13.35 2.44 2.18
C ASP A 74 -14.87 2.69 2.11
N ILE A 75 -15.34 3.46 1.10
CA ILE A 75 -16.79 3.62 0.87
C ILE A 75 -17.39 2.46 0.06
N GLN A 76 -16.62 1.77 -0.77
CA GLN A 76 -17.08 0.57 -1.49
C GLN A 76 -17.31 -0.59 -0.54
N GLU A 77 -16.38 -0.80 0.39
CA GLU A 77 -16.39 -1.89 1.37
C GLU A 77 -17.65 -1.86 2.25
N VAL A 78 -18.16 -0.67 2.56
CA VAL A 78 -19.38 -0.47 3.36
C VAL A 78 -20.60 -0.11 2.49
N ASN A 79 -20.45 -0.12 1.17
CA ASN A 79 -21.45 0.32 0.20
C ASN A 79 -22.10 1.67 0.58
N ALA A 80 -21.28 2.63 1.02
CA ALA A 80 -21.72 3.96 1.40
C ALA A 80 -22.09 4.80 0.17
N HIS A 81 -23.09 5.66 0.34
CA HIS A 81 -23.52 6.55 -0.74
C HIS A 81 -22.41 7.60 -1.04
N PRO A 82 -21.84 7.64 -2.26
CA PRO A 82 -20.65 8.43 -2.60
C PRO A 82 -20.74 9.90 -2.19
N PHE A 83 -21.83 10.56 -2.59
CA PHE A 83 -21.99 11.98 -2.35
C PHE A 83 -22.31 12.34 -0.89
N ILE A 84 -22.98 11.45 -0.15
CA ILE A 84 -23.19 11.65 1.29
C ILE A 84 -21.84 11.63 2.00
N HIS A 85 -21.01 10.63 1.69
CA HIS A 85 -19.66 10.53 2.24
C HIS A 85 -18.83 11.77 1.91
N PHE A 86 -18.88 12.22 0.66
CA PHE A 86 -18.18 13.43 0.23
C PHE A 86 -18.57 14.67 1.05
N VAL A 87 -19.88 14.91 1.21
CA VAL A 87 -20.41 16.07 1.96
C VAL A 87 -20.01 16.04 3.43
N MET A 88 -19.89 14.84 4.02
CA MET A 88 -19.57 14.69 5.43
C MET A 88 -18.06 14.76 5.73
N TYR A 89 -17.26 14.09 4.89
CA TYR A 89 -15.85 13.80 5.14
C TYR A 89 -14.96 14.12 3.95
N GLY A 90 -15.34 13.63 2.77
CA GLY A 90 -14.45 13.62 1.61
C GLY A 90 -13.93 14.99 1.17
N HIS A 91 -14.73 16.04 1.36
CA HIS A 91 -14.30 17.40 1.02
C HIS A 91 -13.26 17.98 1.99
N LYS A 92 -13.18 17.47 3.22
CA LYS A 92 -12.17 17.84 4.24
C LYS A 92 -10.91 17.02 4.06
N GLU A 93 -11.06 15.78 3.61
CA GLU A 93 -9.97 14.84 3.31
C GLU A 93 -9.32 15.10 1.94
N ASN A 94 -9.77 16.13 1.22
CA ASN A 94 -9.30 16.47 -0.13
C ASN A 94 -9.39 15.30 -1.13
N ARG A 95 -10.41 14.45 -1.00
CA ARG A 95 -10.63 13.32 -1.90
C ARG A 95 -10.86 13.78 -3.34
N LEU A 96 -10.37 13.00 -4.30
CA LEU A 96 -10.64 13.28 -5.71
C LEU A 96 -12.11 13.05 -6.02
N THR A 97 -12.74 14.00 -6.70
CA THR A 97 -14.18 13.97 -6.99
C THR A 97 -14.50 13.76 -8.46
N ARG A 98 -13.56 14.07 -9.35
CA ARG A 98 -13.59 13.73 -10.77
C ARG A 98 -12.19 13.87 -11.36
N GLU A 99 -12.00 13.31 -12.55
CA GLU A 99 -10.84 13.64 -13.37
C GLU A 99 -10.80 15.15 -13.69
N GLY A 100 -9.59 15.72 -13.65
CA GLY A 100 -9.35 17.14 -13.92
C GLY A 100 -9.66 18.10 -12.76
N PHE A 101 -10.16 17.62 -11.61
CA PHE A 101 -10.53 18.48 -10.48
C PHE A 101 -9.95 17.99 -9.14
N SER A 102 -8.98 18.73 -8.62
CA SER A 102 -8.36 18.49 -7.30
C SER A 102 -8.84 19.52 -6.29
N LEU A 103 -9.40 19.06 -5.17
CA LEU A 103 -9.83 19.94 -4.08
C LEU A 103 -8.66 20.65 -3.39
N SER A 104 -7.50 19.99 -3.28
CA SER A 104 -6.32 20.62 -2.68
C SER A 104 -5.85 21.79 -3.54
N HIS A 105 -5.78 21.58 -4.86
CA HIS A 105 -5.39 22.63 -5.81
C HIS A 105 -6.42 23.77 -5.85
N TYR A 106 -7.70 23.42 -5.80
CA TYR A 106 -8.78 24.41 -5.76
C TYR A 106 -8.70 25.30 -4.50
N ARG A 107 -8.34 24.72 -3.35
CA ARG A 107 -8.13 25.47 -2.10
C ARG A 107 -6.88 26.36 -2.16
N GLU A 108 -5.79 25.90 -2.76
CA GLU A 108 -4.58 26.71 -2.98
C GLU A 108 -4.88 27.98 -3.80
N GLN A 109 -5.72 27.86 -4.84
CA GLN A 109 -6.13 28.99 -5.67
C GLN A 109 -7.16 29.91 -5.00
N HIS A 110 -7.85 29.41 -3.97
CA HIS A 110 -8.94 30.10 -3.29
C HIS A 110 -8.81 29.99 -1.75
N PRO A 111 -7.74 30.56 -1.16
CA PRO A 111 -7.47 30.45 0.27
C PRO A 111 -8.55 31.10 1.15
N GLU A 112 -9.42 31.94 0.58
CA GLU A 112 -10.60 32.50 1.26
C GLU A 112 -11.62 31.45 1.72
N ILE A 113 -11.61 30.26 1.12
CA ILE A 113 -12.52 29.15 1.47
C ILE A 113 -12.25 28.66 2.89
N GLU A 114 -10.97 28.60 3.31
CA GLU A 114 -10.59 28.13 4.65
C GLU A 114 -11.08 29.08 5.75
N LYS A 115 -11.11 30.39 5.46
CA LYS A 115 -11.56 31.41 6.42
C LYS A 115 -13.08 31.46 6.57
N THR A 116 -13.81 31.05 5.54
CA THR A 116 -15.28 31.16 5.48
C THR A 116 -16.00 29.86 5.81
N GLY A 117 -15.29 28.72 5.84
CA GLY A 117 -15.87 27.40 6.13
C GLY A 117 -16.85 26.91 5.07
N VAL A 118 -16.88 27.57 3.91
CA VAL A 118 -17.76 27.24 2.79
C VAL A 118 -17.24 25.96 2.10
N SER A 119 -18.12 25.05 1.68
CA SER A 119 -17.71 23.88 0.89
C SER A 119 -17.03 24.31 -0.41
N PRO A 120 -15.93 23.67 -0.84
CA PRO A 120 -15.29 23.94 -2.13
C PRO A 120 -16.27 23.91 -3.30
N PHE A 121 -17.26 23.01 -3.28
CA PHE A 121 -18.29 22.94 -4.32
C PHE A 121 -19.23 24.13 -4.28
N LYS A 122 -19.70 24.53 -3.09
CA LYS A 122 -20.53 25.72 -2.92
C LYS A 122 -19.81 26.98 -3.42
N HIS A 123 -18.52 27.09 -3.13
CA HIS A 123 -17.68 28.16 -3.63
C HIS A 123 -17.54 28.10 -5.16
N PHE A 124 -17.28 26.91 -5.72
CA PHE A 124 -17.20 26.68 -7.15
C PHE A 124 -18.48 27.09 -7.88
N THR A 125 -19.65 26.61 -7.44
CA THR A 125 -20.93 26.97 -8.05
C THR A 125 -21.14 28.49 -8.04
N LYS A 126 -20.76 29.17 -6.94
CA LYS A 126 -20.92 30.62 -6.82
C LYS A 126 -19.99 31.38 -7.78
N LYS A 127 -18.77 30.89 -7.99
CA LYS A 127 -17.72 31.57 -8.77
C LYS A 127 -17.77 31.24 -10.26
N TYR A 128 -18.07 30.00 -10.61
CA TYR A 128 -17.95 29.46 -11.97
C TYR A 128 -19.28 28.91 -12.52
N GLY A 129 -20.35 28.87 -11.73
CA GLY A 129 -21.66 28.40 -12.16
C GLY A 129 -21.71 26.88 -12.37
N GLN A 130 -22.45 26.46 -13.40
CA GLN A 130 -22.71 25.04 -13.73
C GLN A 130 -21.71 24.47 -14.74
N HIS A 131 -20.64 25.21 -15.07
CA HIS A 131 -19.64 24.74 -16.01
C HIS A 131 -18.83 23.60 -15.40
N GLU A 132 -18.59 22.56 -16.18
CA GLU A 132 -17.58 21.57 -15.81
C GLU A 132 -16.23 22.27 -15.67
N PRO A 133 -15.40 21.88 -14.68
CA PRO A 133 -14.05 22.40 -14.60
C PRO A 133 -13.35 22.13 -15.93
N ALA A 134 -12.67 23.13 -16.47
CA ALA A 134 -11.78 22.91 -17.61
C ALA A 134 -10.83 21.75 -17.24
N PRO A 135 -10.46 20.86 -18.18
CA PRO A 135 -9.43 19.88 -17.92
C PRO A 135 -8.17 20.66 -17.58
N ASN A 136 -7.94 20.87 -16.29
CA ASN A 136 -6.60 21.18 -15.84
C ASN A 136 -5.79 19.99 -16.31
N VAL A 137 -4.71 20.27 -17.04
CA VAL A 137 -3.61 19.33 -17.17
C VAL A 137 -3.29 18.96 -15.73
N ILE A 138 -3.86 17.85 -15.24
CA ILE A 138 -3.29 17.15 -14.12
C ILE A 138 -1.97 16.71 -14.72
N GLN A 139 -0.95 17.57 -14.57
CA GLN A 139 0.40 17.09 -14.60
C GLN A 139 0.36 15.91 -13.63
N ALA A 140 0.67 14.72 -14.15
CA ALA A 140 0.92 13.55 -13.32
C ALA A 140 1.60 14.07 -12.07
N PRO A 141 1.05 13.80 -10.85
CA PRO A 141 1.42 14.51 -9.64
C PRO A 141 2.92 14.67 -9.68
N GLN A 142 3.40 15.92 -9.84
CA GLN A 142 4.83 16.15 -9.94
C GLN A 142 5.38 15.42 -8.73
N GLN A 143 6.16 14.36 -8.99
CA GLN A 143 6.92 13.70 -7.97
C GLN A 143 7.56 14.86 -7.24
N ILE A 144 7.22 15.09 -5.97
CA ILE A 144 7.88 16.13 -5.20
C ILE A 144 9.33 15.71 -5.28
N LYS A 145 10.08 16.36 -6.17
CA LYS A 145 11.48 16.04 -6.36
C LYS A 145 12.05 16.49 -5.06
N LEU A 146 12.38 15.50 -4.22
CA LEU A 146 13.18 15.76 -3.04
C LEU A 146 14.32 16.66 -3.49
N PRO A 147 14.63 17.71 -2.73
CA PRO A 147 15.78 18.53 -3.04
C PRO A 147 16.97 17.59 -3.22
N GLN A 148 17.66 17.70 -4.37
CA GLN A 148 18.90 16.97 -4.56
C GLN A 148 19.89 17.52 -3.54
N LEU A 149 20.03 16.79 -2.43
CA LEU A 149 20.94 17.16 -1.37
C LEU A 149 22.37 17.01 -1.91
N SER A 150 23.12 18.11 -1.88
CA SER A 150 24.54 18.06 -2.15
C SER A 150 25.26 17.29 -1.05
N ALA A 151 26.49 16.85 -1.31
CA ALA A 151 27.33 16.25 -0.26
C ALA A 151 27.50 17.17 0.96
N SER A 152 27.49 18.49 0.74
CA SER A 152 27.54 19.49 1.83
C SER A 152 26.25 19.54 2.64
N ASP A 153 25.09 19.39 1.99
CA ASP A 153 23.80 19.35 2.68
C ASP A 153 23.70 18.09 3.54
N ILE A 154 24.08 16.92 2.99
CA ILE A 154 24.09 15.65 3.72
C ILE A 154 25.02 15.75 4.93
N LYS A 155 26.22 16.31 4.76
CA LYS A 155 27.16 16.52 5.86
C LYS A 155 26.56 17.39 6.97
N SER A 156 26.05 18.57 6.62
CA SER A 156 25.44 19.51 7.58
C SER A 156 24.27 18.88 8.33
N LEU A 157 23.39 18.18 7.62
CA LEU A 157 22.24 17.50 8.22
C LEU A 157 22.66 16.32 9.11
N SER A 158 23.67 15.56 8.70
CA SER A 158 24.23 14.46 9.50
C SER A 158 24.83 14.99 10.80
N GLU A 159 25.66 16.05 10.74
CA GLU A 159 26.25 16.70 11.91
C GLU A 159 25.16 17.21 12.87
N GLN A 160 24.13 17.86 12.34
CA GLN A 160 22.98 18.33 13.11
C GLN A 160 22.21 17.18 13.77
N ALA A 161 21.94 16.10 13.02
CA ALA A 161 21.22 14.93 13.52
C ALA A 161 21.99 14.22 14.65
N ILE A 162 23.31 14.09 14.50
CA ILE A 162 24.20 13.51 15.52
C ILE A 162 24.23 14.40 16.77
N GLN A 163 24.38 15.72 16.60
CA GLN A 163 24.37 16.66 17.73
C GLN A 163 23.07 16.61 18.54
N LEU A 164 21.94 16.37 17.87
CA LEU A 164 20.64 16.22 18.51
C LEU A 164 20.40 14.81 19.08
N GLY A 165 21.32 13.86 18.88
CA GLY A 165 21.17 12.46 19.28
C GLY A 165 20.12 11.68 18.47
N LEU A 166 19.71 12.19 17.31
CA LEU A 166 18.67 11.61 16.48
C LEU A 166 19.22 10.65 15.42
N PHE A 167 20.50 10.75 15.08
CA PHE A 167 21.22 9.80 14.23
C PHE A 167 22.47 9.28 14.94
N ASP A 168 22.69 7.97 14.84
CA ASP A 168 23.87 7.28 15.36
C ASP A 168 24.40 6.34 14.28
N SER A 169 25.52 6.70 13.67
CA SER A 169 26.08 5.97 12.54
C SER A 169 26.59 4.58 12.92
N GLN A 170 27.13 4.42 14.13
CA GLN A 170 27.61 3.12 14.61
C GLN A 170 26.42 2.20 14.87
N TRP A 171 25.42 2.69 15.60
CA TRP A 171 24.18 1.95 15.84
C TRP A 171 23.50 1.57 14.52
N TYR A 172 23.43 2.49 13.56
CA TYR A 172 22.83 2.23 12.24
C TYR A 172 23.57 1.13 11.49
N SER A 173 24.90 1.18 11.49
CA SER A 173 25.76 0.20 10.83
C SER A 173 25.60 -1.20 11.43
N GLU A 174 25.62 -1.30 12.76
CA GLU A 174 25.44 -2.54 13.51
C GLU A 174 24.02 -3.10 13.32
N ARG A 175 22.99 -2.26 13.41
CA ARG A 175 21.58 -2.65 13.25
C ARG A 175 21.30 -3.26 11.88
N TYR A 176 21.83 -2.66 10.82
CA TYR A 176 21.56 -3.10 9.44
C TYR A 176 22.65 -4.00 8.87
N GLY A 177 23.67 -4.33 9.67
CA GLY A 177 24.78 -5.19 9.28
C GLY A 177 25.49 -4.68 8.04
N LYS A 178 25.63 -3.36 7.90
CA LYS A 178 26.26 -2.70 6.75
C LYS A 178 27.32 -1.75 7.26
N GLN A 179 28.55 -1.92 6.79
CA GLN A 179 29.65 -1.01 7.11
C GLN A 179 29.61 0.18 6.14
N PHE A 180 29.90 1.37 6.67
CA PHE A 180 29.94 2.61 5.90
C PHE A 180 31.28 3.30 6.13
N ASP A 181 31.82 3.90 5.07
CA ASP A 181 33.12 4.60 5.13
C ASP A 181 33.06 5.88 5.99
N SER A 182 31.87 6.45 6.18
CA SER A 182 31.66 7.66 6.97
C SER A 182 30.23 7.75 7.52
N SER A 183 30.03 8.62 8.52
CA SER A 183 28.70 8.94 9.05
C SER A 183 27.77 9.52 7.99
N GLU A 184 28.29 10.33 7.06
CA GLU A 184 27.50 10.92 5.98
C GLU A 184 26.99 9.86 5.01
N ASN A 185 27.79 8.82 4.72
CA ASN A 185 27.36 7.71 3.88
C ASN A 185 26.27 6.87 4.55
N ALA A 186 26.40 6.61 5.86
CA ALA A 186 25.35 5.94 6.64
C ALA A 186 24.07 6.79 6.69
N PHE A 187 24.21 8.11 6.86
CA PHE A 187 23.08 9.03 6.88
C PHE A 187 22.38 9.11 5.52
N ALA A 188 23.13 9.16 4.42
CA ALA A 188 22.59 9.13 3.06
C ALA A 188 21.79 7.86 2.77
N ASP A 189 22.29 6.68 3.20
CA ASP A 189 21.58 5.40 3.09
C ASP A 189 20.25 5.43 3.88
N TYR A 190 20.27 5.98 5.10
CA TYR A 190 19.06 6.22 5.88
C TYR A 190 18.08 7.16 5.17
N LEU A 191 18.55 8.32 4.69
CA LEU A 191 17.70 9.31 4.01
C LEU A 191 17.00 8.72 2.79
N GLU A 192 17.67 7.85 2.05
CA GLU A 192 17.09 7.20 0.89
C GLU A 192 16.05 6.14 1.30
N LYS A 193 16.43 5.19 2.16
CA LYS A 193 15.57 4.04 2.52
C LYS A 193 14.35 4.43 3.35
N SER A 194 14.51 5.39 4.26
CA SER A 194 13.46 5.79 5.21
C SER A 194 12.21 6.39 4.55
N ARG A 195 12.30 6.76 3.26
CA ARG A 195 11.17 7.24 2.45
C ARG A 195 10.11 6.17 2.20
N PHE A 196 10.52 4.90 2.18
CA PHE A 196 9.64 3.77 1.85
C PHE A 196 9.80 2.59 2.81
N SER A 197 10.79 2.58 3.70
CA SER A 197 11.07 1.47 4.61
C SER A 197 11.11 1.93 6.07
N PRO A 198 10.73 1.10 7.06
CA PRO A 198 10.71 1.48 8.47
C PRO A 198 12.10 1.32 9.10
N VAL A 199 13.15 1.75 8.39
CA VAL A 199 14.52 1.80 8.93
C VAL A 199 14.63 3.00 9.87
N ASN A 200 15.22 2.80 11.03
CA ASN A 200 15.39 3.84 12.05
C ASN A 200 16.81 4.42 11.97
N PRO A 201 17.01 5.71 12.29
CA PRO A 201 18.33 6.35 12.28
C PRO A 201 19.08 6.17 13.61
N SER A 202 18.38 5.85 14.69
CA SER A 202 18.91 5.63 16.04
C SER A 202 17.84 4.95 16.92
N ASN A 203 18.16 4.68 18.19
CA ASN A 203 17.18 4.27 19.20
C ASN A 203 16.19 5.39 19.59
N TYR A 204 16.46 6.65 19.23
CA TYR A 204 15.69 7.81 19.69
C TYR A 204 14.70 8.35 18.65
N PHE A 205 14.62 7.72 17.48
CA PHE A 205 13.71 8.13 16.42
C PHE A 205 13.08 6.93 15.70
N ASP A 206 11.75 6.84 15.73
CA ASP A 206 10.96 5.82 15.04
C ASP A 206 10.39 6.37 13.73
N THR A 207 10.98 5.94 12.62
CA THR A 207 10.60 6.29 11.24
C THR A 207 9.15 5.92 10.94
N GLU A 208 8.74 4.70 11.31
CA GLU A 208 7.38 4.23 11.04
C GLU A 208 6.36 5.07 11.80
N THR A 209 6.59 5.27 13.09
CA THR A 209 5.68 6.04 13.94
C THR A 209 5.59 7.49 13.47
N TYR A 210 6.71 8.09 13.07
CA TYR A 210 6.71 9.45 12.51
C TYR A 210 5.88 9.54 11.22
N HIS A 211 6.04 8.60 10.28
CA HIS A 211 5.22 8.57 9.05
C HIS A 211 3.73 8.32 9.31
N ARG A 212 3.39 7.47 10.29
CA ARG A 212 1.98 7.23 10.64
C ARG A 212 1.30 8.45 11.26
N MET A 213 2.04 9.24 12.05
CA MET A 213 1.53 10.50 12.60
C MET A 213 1.49 11.63 11.56
N ASN A 214 2.35 11.56 10.55
CA ASN A 214 2.55 12.61 9.54
C ASN A 214 2.40 12.01 8.15
N THR A 215 1.18 11.59 7.80
CA THR A 215 0.90 10.91 6.53
C THR A 215 1.16 11.79 5.30
N ASP A 216 1.13 13.11 5.47
CA ASP A 216 1.55 14.08 4.47
C ASP A 216 3.04 13.89 4.06
N VAL A 217 3.91 13.60 5.03
CA VAL A 217 5.34 13.33 4.80
C VAL A 217 5.53 11.99 4.08
N TYR A 218 4.80 10.95 4.49
CA TYR A 218 4.81 9.65 3.84
C TYR A 218 4.35 9.71 2.38
N HIS A 219 3.23 10.40 2.12
CA HIS A 219 2.71 10.56 0.76
C HIS A 219 3.60 11.43 -0.13
N ALA A 220 4.35 12.36 0.46
CA ALA A 220 5.38 13.12 -0.23
C ALA A 220 6.69 12.33 -0.47
N GLN A 221 6.78 11.10 0.06
CA GLN A 221 7.99 10.26 0.03
C GLN A 221 9.23 10.98 0.59
N ILE A 222 9.04 11.77 1.65
CA ILE A 222 10.12 12.50 2.31
C ILE A 222 10.67 11.67 3.46
N SER A 223 12.00 11.66 3.66
CA SER A 223 12.60 11.00 4.82
C SER A 223 12.09 11.65 6.12
N PRO A 224 11.64 10.87 7.12
CA PRO A 224 11.12 11.38 8.39
C PRO A 224 12.06 12.32 9.13
N LEU A 225 13.31 11.89 9.36
CA LEU A 225 14.26 12.68 10.14
C LEU A 225 14.69 13.91 9.34
N TYR A 226 14.84 13.81 8.01
CA TYR A 226 15.06 14.98 7.17
C TYR A 226 13.95 16.02 7.32
N HIS A 227 12.68 15.60 7.19
CA HIS A 227 11.55 16.48 7.38
C HIS A 227 11.57 17.10 8.78
N TYR A 228 11.82 16.30 9.81
CA TYR A 228 11.85 16.78 11.19
C TYR A 228 12.92 17.87 11.41
N LEU A 229 14.13 17.68 10.86
CA LEU A 229 15.24 18.63 10.98
C LEU A 229 14.97 19.95 10.25
N ILE A 230 14.38 19.88 9.04
CA ILE A 230 14.21 21.05 8.18
C ILE A 230 12.96 21.86 8.52
N SER A 231 11.83 21.22 8.84
CA SER A 231 10.57 21.92 9.09
C SER A 231 9.76 21.36 10.27
N GLY A 232 9.77 20.04 10.48
CA GLY A 232 8.92 19.38 11.46
C GLY A 232 9.10 19.89 12.89
N ARG A 233 10.33 20.23 13.29
CA ARG A 233 10.59 20.83 14.62
C ARG A 233 9.96 22.22 14.78
N GLN A 234 10.00 23.05 13.74
CA GLN A 234 9.39 24.39 13.75
C GLN A 234 7.87 24.32 13.68
N GLU A 235 7.34 23.33 12.95
CA GLU A 235 5.92 23.00 12.88
C GLU A 235 5.37 22.41 14.19
N GLY A 236 6.23 22.03 15.14
CA GLY A 236 5.82 21.37 16.38
C GLY A 236 5.43 19.89 16.21
N ARG A 237 5.86 19.24 15.11
CA ARG A 237 5.66 17.80 14.91
C ARG A 237 6.37 17.02 16.01
N THR A 238 5.73 15.98 16.53
CA THR A 238 6.32 15.09 17.54
C THR A 238 7.05 13.92 16.89
N TYR A 239 8.05 13.40 17.58
CA TYR A 239 8.73 12.13 17.26
C TYR A 239 8.80 11.27 18.52
N HIS A 240 9.04 9.97 18.34
CA HIS A 240 9.14 9.02 19.43
C HIS A 240 10.42 8.19 19.30
N ALA A 241 10.93 7.71 20.43
CA ALA A 241 11.98 6.71 20.46
C ALA A 241 11.53 5.42 19.78
N ASN A 242 12.48 4.68 19.22
CA ASN A 242 12.23 3.39 18.58
C ASN A 242 11.63 2.41 19.59
N VAL A 243 10.39 1.98 19.33
CA VAL A 243 9.77 0.86 20.05
C VAL A 243 9.81 -0.33 19.13
N ASN A 244 10.60 -1.34 19.47
CA ASN A 244 10.62 -2.56 18.67
C ASN A 244 9.28 -3.28 18.85
N LYS A 245 8.39 -3.12 17.86
CA LYS A 245 7.05 -3.69 17.89
C LYS A 245 7.16 -5.21 17.95
N TRP A 246 7.90 -5.80 17.02
CA TRP A 246 8.11 -7.23 16.92
C TRP A 246 9.59 -7.60 17.05
N GLN A 247 9.88 -8.63 17.84
CA GLN A 247 11.20 -9.25 17.93
C GLN A 247 11.07 -10.68 17.39
N PRO A 248 11.81 -11.06 16.35
CA PRO A 248 11.75 -12.42 15.83
C PRO A 248 12.30 -13.41 16.87
N ASN A 249 11.59 -14.51 17.09
CA ASN A 249 12.00 -15.60 17.99
C ASN A 249 13.15 -16.44 17.42
N SER A 250 13.43 -16.31 16.12
CA SER A 250 14.57 -16.94 15.46
C SER A 250 15.29 -15.92 14.58
N VAL A 251 16.61 -15.98 14.52
CA VAL A 251 17.43 -15.13 13.64
C VAL A 251 18.37 -16.04 12.88
N LEU A 252 18.45 -15.84 11.56
CA LEU A 252 19.46 -16.44 10.71
C LEU A 252 20.69 -15.55 10.74
N ASP A 253 21.73 -16.01 11.43
CA ASP A 253 23.03 -15.35 11.43
C ASP A 253 23.77 -15.69 10.14
N VAL A 254 23.89 -14.71 9.26
CA VAL A 254 24.44 -14.89 7.92
C VAL A 254 25.46 -13.80 7.64
N GLN A 255 26.62 -14.22 7.16
CA GLN A 255 27.74 -13.33 6.85
C GLN A 255 27.36 -12.28 5.80
N THR A 256 27.90 -11.08 5.97
CA THR A 256 27.69 -9.91 5.11
C THR A 256 28.66 -9.87 3.91
N THR A 257 29.73 -10.66 3.95
CA THR A 257 30.67 -10.82 2.84
C THR A 257 30.28 -12.02 1.97
N LEU A 258 30.33 -11.86 0.65
CA LEU A 258 29.94 -12.92 -0.29
C LEU A 258 30.87 -14.14 -0.18
N LYS A 259 30.28 -15.31 0.07
CA LYS A 259 31.00 -16.58 0.14
C LYS A 259 31.29 -17.16 -1.25
N PRO A 260 32.38 -17.94 -1.42
CA PRO A 260 32.67 -18.62 -2.69
C PRO A 260 31.56 -19.52 -3.22
N GLU A 261 30.84 -20.21 -2.32
CA GLU A 261 29.71 -21.08 -2.66
C GLU A 261 28.53 -20.27 -3.20
N ALA A 262 28.23 -19.14 -2.54
CA ALA A 262 27.19 -18.21 -2.99
C ALA A 262 27.55 -17.54 -4.33
N ALA A 263 28.83 -17.24 -4.55
CA ALA A 263 29.33 -16.65 -5.79
C ALA A 263 29.19 -17.57 -7.02
N ARG A 264 29.06 -18.88 -6.82
CA ARG A 264 28.91 -19.90 -7.87
C ARG A 264 27.45 -20.22 -8.23
N LEU A 265 26.48 -19.72 -7.46
CA LEU A 265 25.06 -19.98 -7.71
C LEU A 265 24.67 -19.50 -9.11
N ASN A 266 24.01 -20.37 -9.87
CA ASN A 266 23.40 -20.01 -11.13
C ASN A 266 22.03 -19.36 -10.87
N VAL A 267 21.91 -18.07 -11.20
CA VAL A 267 20.78 -17.24 -10.81
C VAL A 267 20.09 -16.61 -12.02
N ALA A 268 18.76 -16.76 -12.07
CA ALA A 268 17.89 -16.06 -13.01
C ALA A 268 17.14 -14.90 -12.32
N ILE A 269 17.14 -13.71 -12.93
CA ILE A 269 16.30 -12.58 -12.52
C ILE A 269 15.18 -12.40 -13.54
N CYS A 270 13.95 -12.68 -13.12
CA CYS A 270 12.73 -12.56 -13.89
C CYS A 270 12.06 -11.22 -13.61
N LEU A 271 11.91 -10.40 -14.65
CA LEU A 271 11.32 -9.07 -14.57
C LEU A 271 10.09 -8.98 -15.48
N HIS A 272 8.92 -8.79 -14.91
CA HIS A 272 7.73 -8.40 -15.69
C HIS A 272 7.56 -6.89 -15.71
N ILE A 273 7.73 -6.27 -16.87
CA ILE A 273 7.69 -4.81 -17.06
C ILE A 273 6.40 -4.44 -17.80
N PHE A 274 5.45 -3.91 -17.03
CA PHE A 274 4.23 -3.25 -17.52
C PHE A 274 4.43 -1.74 -17.66
N TYR A 275 5.16 -1.10 -16.74
CA TYR A 275 5.47 0.33 -16.77
C TYR A 275 6.89 0.58 -17.26
N GLU A 276 7.06 1.36 -18.33
CA GLU A 276 8.36 1.52 -19.01
C GLU A 276 9.48 2.14 -18.15
N ASP A 277 9.14 2.95 -17.15
CA ASP A 277 10.12 3.56 -16.24
C ASP A 277 10.86 2.51 -15.39
N TYR A 278 10.29 1.31 -15.26
CA TYR A 278 10.94 0.20 -14.57
C TYR A 278 12.08 -0.45 -15.33
N ILE A 279 12.23 -0.20 -16.64
CA ILE A 279 13.40 -0.64 -17.41
C ILE A 279 14.66 -0.05 -16.78
N ASP A 280 14.65 1.27 -16.59
CA ASP A 280 15.80 1.98 -16.04
C ASP A 280 15.92 1.70 -14.54
N LYS A 281 14.81 1.65 -13.78
CA LYS A 281 14.86 1.34 -12.33
C LYS A 281 15.46 -0.04 -12.05
N PHE A 282 15.02 -1.09 -12.74
CA PHE A 282 15.57 -2.44 -12.53
C PHE A 282 17.01 -2.56 -13.02
N SER A 283 17.36 -1.91 -14.13
CA SER A 283 18.76 -1.86 -14.56
C SER A 283 19.64 -1.17 -13.52
N HIS A 284 19.22 -0.03 -12.96
CA HIS A 284 19.99 0.65 -11.91
C HIS A 284 20.07 -0.20 -10.63
N ALA A 285 18.99 -0.90 -10.27
CA ALA A 285 19.00 -1.79 -9.11
C ALA A 285 20.02 -2.94 -9.24
N LEU A 286 20.27 -3.40 -10.46
CA LEU A 286 21.27 -4.44 -10.74
C LEU A 286 22.73 -3.95 -10.74
N ALA A 287 22.99 -2.64 -10.76
CA ALA A 287 24.36 -2.11 -10.96
C ALA A 287 25.38 -2.67 -9.94
N ASN A 288 24.96 -2.78 -8.68
CA ASN A 288 25.79 -3.25 -7.57
C ASN A 288 25.51 -4.71 -7.16
N PHE A 289 24.80 -5.47 -8.01
CA PHE A 289 24.44 -6.85 -7.70
C PHE A 289 25.70 -7.71 -7.44
N PRO A 290 25.74 -8.55 -6.39
CA PRO A 290 26.99 -9.19 -5.93
C PRO A 290 27.60 -10.17 -6.93
N ILE A 291 26.76 -10.81 -7.76
CA ILE A 291 27.18 -11.79 -8.77
C ILE A 291 26.67 -11.40 -10.16
N ALA A 292 27.16 -12.06 -11.21
CA ALA A 292 26.62 -11.90 -12.54
C ALA A 292 25.52 -12.96 -12.80
N VAL A 293 24.41 -12.53 -13.40
CA VAL A 293 23.13 -13.26 -13.46
C VAL A 293 22.60 -13.34 -14.88
N ASP A 294 21.68 -14.26 -15.13
CA ASP A 294 20.86 -14.27 -16.33
C ASP A 294 19.58 -13.47 -16.09
N VAL A 295 19.15 -12.69 -17.08
CA VAL A 295 17.97 -11.83 -16.94
C VAL A 295 16.90 -12.23 -17.96
N PHE A 296 15.71 -12.46 -17.46
CA PHE A 296 14.51 -12.84 -18.21
C PHE A 296 13.50 -11.71 -18.08
N ILE A 297 13.12 -11.07 -19.19
CA ILE A 297 12.23 -9.91 -19.19
C ILE A 297 10.99 -10.19 -20.03
N THR A 298 9.81 -9.98 -19.44
CA THR A 298 8.57 -9.85 -20.21
C THR A 298 8.13 -8.39 -20.27
N LEU A 299 7.66 -7.95 -21.44
CA LEU A 299 7.20 -6.58 -21.69
C LEU A 299 5.73 -6.59 -22.11
N ALA A 300 4.90 -5.80 -21.44
CA ALA A 300 3.49 -5.64 -21.82
C ALA A 300 3.31 -4.78 -23.10
N ASP A 301 4.29 -3.92 -23.42
CA ASP A 301 4.31 -3.14 -24.65
C ASP A 301 5.59 -3.43 -25.46
N ALA A 302 5.41 -3.90 -26.70
CA ALA A 302 6.47 -4.24 -27.63
C ALA A 302 7.31 -3.03 -28.07
N ASN A 303 6.78 -1.81 -27.99
CA ASN A 303 7.50 -0.58 -28.34
C ASN A 303 8.77 -0.38 -27.50
N HIS A 304 8.77 -0.88 -26.26
CA HIS A 304 9.91 -0.75 -25.35
C HIS A 304 10.95 -1.87 -25.50
N LYS A 305 10.75 -2.84 -26.40
CA LYS A 305 11.67 -3.97 -26.59
C LYS A 305 13.08 -3.51 -26.97
N LYS A 306 13.19 -2.55 -27.90
CA LYS A 306 14.49 -2.02 -28.34
C LYS A 306 15.24 -1.33 -27.21
N LYS A 307 14.55 -0.47 -26.43
CA LYS A 307 15.11 0.19 -25.24
C LYS A 307 15.60 -0.84 -24.23
N THR A 308 14.75 -1.82 -23.90
CA THR A 308 15.06 -2.88 -22.94
C THR A 308 16.31 -3.67 -23.33
N ILE A 309 16.40 -4.12 -24.58
CA ILE A 309 17.58 -4.85 -25.06
C ILE A 309 18.82 -3.96 -24.99
N ALA A 310 18.75 -2.71 -25.44
CA ALA A 310 19.88 -1.79 -25.38
C ALA A 310 20.38 -1.55 -23.94
N THR A 311 19.46 -1.39 -22.98
CA THR A 311 19.80 -1.18 -21.57
C THR A 311 20.43 -2.42 -20.94
N PHE A 312 19.81 -3.60 -21.05
CA PHE A 312 20.24 -4.79 -20.32
C PHE A 312 21.39 -5.55 -20.99
N SER A 313 21.52 -5.52 -22.32
CA SER A 313 22.64 -6.20 -23.01
C SER A 313 24.00 -5.55 -22.75
N GLN A 314 24.02 -4.27 -22.37
CA GLN A 314 25.24 -3.54 -22.02
C GLN A 314 25.54 -3.58 -20.51
N HIS A 315 24.65 -4.18 -19.71
CA HIS A 315 24.76 -4.14 -18.27
C HIS A 315 25.81 -5.12 -17.75
N SER A 316 26.78 -4.63 -16.97
CA SER A 316 27.96 -5.40 -16.54
C SER A 316 27.66 -6.66 -15.70
N ARG A 317 26.48 -6.71 -15.07
CA ARG A 317 26.01 -7.86 -14.27
C ARG A 317 25.17 -8.88 -15.05
N VAL A 318 24.85 -8.62 -16.31
CA VAL A 318 23.98 -9.49 -17.11
C VAL A 318 24.84 -10.40 -18.00
N LYS A 319 24.75 -11.71 -17.80
CA LYS A 319 25.44 -12.72 -18.62
C LYS A 319 24.64 -13.04 -19.87
N ASN A 320 23.39 -13.44 -19.68
CA ASN A 320 22.44 -13.73 -20.76
C ASN A 320 21.15 -12.92 -20.57
N LEU A 321 20.51 -12.59 -21.69
CA LEU A 321 19.28 -11.82 -21.71
C LEU A 321 18.23 -12.50 -22.60
N LYS A 322 17.06 -12.81 -22.05
CA LYS A 322 15.87 -13.26 -22.79
C LYS A 322 14.76 -12.23 -22.65
N VAL A 323 14.18 -11.78 -23.77
CA VAL A 323 13.11 -10.76 -23.78
C VAL A 323 11.91 -11.22 -24.60
N SER A 324 10.76 -11.33 -23.95
CA SER A 324 9.46 -11.66 -24.57
C SER A 324 8.49 -10.48 -24.48
N CYS A 325 7.68 -10.28 -25.51
CA CYS A 325 6.56 -9.32 -25.48
C CYS A 325 5.27 -10.11 -25.32
N VAL A 326 4.45 -9.72 -24.36
CA VAL A 326 3.35 -10.56 -23.84
C VAL A 326 2.04 -9.79 -23.82
N PRO A 327 0.88 -10.47 -23.95
CA PRO A 327 -0.41 -9.82 -23.76
C PRO A 327 -0.58 -9.39 -22.29
N ASN A 328 -1.45 -8.41 -22.05
CA ASN A 328 -1.86 -8.02 -20.70
C ASN A 328 -2.80 -9.07 -20.09
N ARG A 329 -2.26 -10.22 -19.70
CA ARG A 329 -3.03 -11.36 -19.18
C ARG A 329 -2.26 -12.12 -18.11
N GLY A 330 -2.94 -12.42 -16.99
CA GLY A 330 -2.34 -13.11 -15.83
C GLY A 330 -1.48 -12.22 -14.91
N ARG A 331 -1.56 -10.89 -15.06
CA ARG A 331 -0.80 -9.89 -14.28
C ARG A 331 0.69 -10.25 -14.24
N ASN A 332 1.29 -10.41 -13.05
CA ASN A 332 2.71 -10.72 -12.92
C ASN A 332 3.04 -12.21 -13.09
N PHE A 333 2.11 -13.13 -12.77
CA PHE A 333 2.35 -14.57 -12.82
C PHE A 333 2.17 -15.15 -14.22
N GLY A 334 1.20 -14.68 -14.99
CA GLY A 334 0.98 -15.16 -16.36
C GLY A 334 2.24 -15.09 -17.22
N PRO A 335 2.86 -13.90 -17.35
CA PRO A 335 4.12 -13.73 -18.07
C PRO A 335 5.27 -14.59 -17.55
N LEU A 336 5.44 -14.71 -16.22
CA LEU A 336 6.46 -15.58 -15.62
C LEU A 336 6.25 -17.05 -16.02
N LEU A 337 5.02 -17.54 -15.82
CA LEU A 337 4.71 -18.96 -15.94
C LEU A 337 4.58 -19.45 -17.38
N VAL A 338 4.11 -18.60 -18.29
CA VAL A 338 3.99 -18.96 -19.72
C VAL A 338 5.33 -18.88 -20.42
N GLU A 339 6.14 -17.86 -20.14
CA GLU A 339 7.35 -17.60 -20.93
C GLU A 339 8.60 -18.31 -20.39
N PHE A 340 8.72 -18.46 -19.06
CA PHE A 340 10.00 -18.78 -18.43
C PHE A 340 9.98 -20.01 -17.51
N SER A 341 8.83 -20.48 -17.05
CA SER A 341 8.72 -21.58 -16.06
C SER A 341 9.61 -22.79 -16.35
N LYS A 342 9.64 -23.27 -17.60
CA LYS A 342 10.48 -24.40 -18.05
C LYS A 342 11.98 -24.10 -17.97
N ASP A 343 12.40 -22.88 -18.29
CA ASP A 343 13.81 -22.47 -18.22
C ASP A 343 14.29 -22.39 -16.77
N LEU A 344 13.41 -21.95 -15.85
CA LEU A 344 13.78 -21.69 -14.46
C LEU A 344 14.19 -22.95 -13.69
N MET A 345 13.69 -24.13 -14.08
CA MET A 345 14.11 -25.40 -13.46
C MET A 345 15.60 -25.72 -13.65
N ALA A 346 16.29 -25.06 -14.58
CA ALA A 346 17.74 -25.23 -14.79
C ALA A 346 18.62 -24.36 -13.87
N TYR A 347 18.03 -23.51 -13.02
CA TYR A 347 18.76 -22.57 -12.16
C TYR A 347 18.81 -23.05 -10.71
N ASP A 348 19.83 -22.61 -9.96
CA ASP A 348 19.88 -22.87 -8.52
C ASP A 348 18.84 -22.02 -7.77
N LEU A 349 18.64 -20.79 -8.25
CA LEU A 349 17.70 -19.81 -7.72
C LEU A 349 17.13 -18.96 -8.85
N PHE A 350 15.91 -18.47 -8.66
CA PHE A 350 15.39 -17.36 -9.42
C PHE A 350 14.78 -16.29 -8.53
N CYS A 351 14.80 -15.05 -9.01
CA CYS A 351 14.09 -13.92 -8.41
C CYS A 351 13.00 -13.45 -9.36
N HIS A 352 11.78 -13.28 -8.88
CA HIS A 352 10.69 -12.68 -9.65
C HIS A 352 10.34 -11.32 -9.10
N LEU A 353 10.39 -10.30 -9.96
CA LEU A 353 9.89 -8.95 -9.70
C LEU A 353 8.99 -8.50 -10.84
N HIS A 354 8.13 -7.53 -10.56
CA HIS A 354 7.35 -6.87 -11.59
C HIS A 354 7.21 -5.38 -11.34
N SER A 355 6.97 -4.61 -12.40
CA SER A 355 6.66 -3.19 -12.25
C SER A 355 5.33 -3.02 -11.52
N LYS A 356 5.27 -2.15 -10.52
CA LYS A 356 4.06 -1.93 -9.71
C LYS A 356 3.88 -0.44 -9.43
N LYS A 357 2.69 0.09 -9.72
CA LYS A 357 2.29 1.45 -9.35
C LYS A 357 0.94 1.36 -8.64
N SER A 358 0.87 1.81 -7.40
CA SER A 358 -0.38 1.78 -6.64
C SER A 358 -1.16 3.07 -6.91
N LEU A 359 -2.34 2.97 -7.53
CA LEU A 359 -3.18 4.12 -7.89
C LEU A 359 -4.28 4.42 -6.83
N TYR A 360 -4.25 3.74 -5.69
CA TYR A 360 -5.32 3.70 -4.69
C TYR A 360 -5.67 5.03 -4.01
N SER A 361 -4.81 6.05 -4.08
CA SER A 361 -5.06 7.36 -3.46
C SER A 361 -5.25 8.48 -4.49
N GLY A 362 -5.47 8.15 -5.77
CA GLY A 362 -5.53 9.16 -6.83
C GLY A 362 -4.19 9.82 -7.17
N ARG A 363 -3.09 9.32 -6.60
CA ARG A 363 -1.70 9.67 -6.92
C ARG A 363 -0.91 8.37 -7.10
N GLU A 364 0.08 8.39 -7.99
CA GLU A 364 1.01 7.26 -8.14
C GLU A 364 1.79 7.07 -6.84
N GLN A 365 1.60 5.92 -6.18
CA GLN A 365 2.40 5.50 -5.03
C GLN A 365 3.33 4.35 -5.42
N THR A 366 4.63 4.57 -5.25
CA THR A 366 5.69 3.60 -5.56
C THR A 366 6.30 2.96 -4.31
N GLN A 367 6.00 3.45 -3.09
CA GLN A 367 6.70 3.06 -1.86
C GLN A 367 6.75 1.54 -1.62
N TRP A 368 5.66 0.81 -1.89
CA TRP A 368 5.67 -0.65 -1.76
C TRP A 368 6.54 -1.31 -2.84
N ALA A 369 6.53 -0.80 -4.07
CA ALA A 369 7.40 -1.30 -5.12
C ALA A 369 8.88 -0.99 -4.85
N ASP A 370 9.18 0.21 -4.33
CA ASP A 370 10.52 0.62 -3.93
C ASP A 370 11.02 -0.24 -2.76
N TYR A 371 10.17 -0.50 -1.76
CA TYR A 371 10.45 -1.43 -0.65
C TYR A 371 10.80 -2.85 -1.12
N LEU A 372 10.00 -3.41 -2.03
CA LEU A 372 10.27 -4.75 -2.57
C LEU A 372 11.55 -4.77 -3.41
N THR A 373 11.75 -3.76 -4.27
CA THR A 373 12.95 -3.63 -5.10
C THR A 373 14.21 -3.49 -4.25
N GLU A 374 14.14 -2.76 -3.14
CA GLU A 374 15.24 -2.61 -2.19
C GLU A 374 15.75 -3.96 -1.68
N TYR A 375 14.80 -4.78 -1.19
CA TYR A 375 15.12 -5.99 -0.43
C TYR A 375 15.17 -7.27 -1.25
N LEU A 376 14.76 -7.21 -2.52
CA LEU A 376 14.84 -8.32 -3.47
C LEU A 376 15.90 -8.12 -4.55
N LEU A 377 16.34 -6.89 -4.84
CA LEU A 377 17.23 -6.63 -5.98
C LEU A 377 18.36 -5.62 -5.69
N ARG A 378 18.06 -4.48 -5.08
CA ARG A 378 18.98 -3.33 -5.05
C ARG A 378 20.02 -3.35 -3.94
N ASP A 379 19.64 -3.67 -2.70
CA ASP A 379 20.54 -3.58 -1.55
C ASP A 379 21.55 -4.74 -1.56
N ALA A 380 22.75 -4.47 -2.09
CA ALA A 380 23.81 -5.46 -2.24
C ALA A 380 24.21 -6.16 -0.93
N ASN A 381 24.10 -5.51 0.23
CA ASN A 381 24.39 -6.14 1.52
C ASN A 381 23.35 -7.22 1.85
N ILE A 382 22.07 -6.89 1.63
CA ILE A 382 20.95 -7.81 1.88
C ILE A 382 20.96 -8.94 0.86
N ILE A 383 21.20 -8.65 -0.42
CA ILE A 383 21.31 -9.68 -1.46
C ILE A 383 22.50 -10.61 -1.20
N THR A 384 23.63 -10.07 -0.73
CA THR A 384 24.79 -10.91 -0.37
C THR A 384 24.44 -11.88 0.76
N ARG A 385 23.79 -11.39 1.82
CA ARG A 385 23.31 -12.24 2.93
C ARG A 385 22.28 -13.26 2.46
N LEU A 386 21.37 -12.88 1.57
CA LEU A 386 20.42 -13.81 0.96
C LEU A 386 21.11 -14.95 0.21
N LEU A 387 22.07 -14.63 -0.67
CA LEU A 387 22.77 -15.64 -1.46
C LEU A 387 23.59 -16.57 -0.55
N ASN A 388 24.23 -16.01 0.48
CA ASN A 388 24.92 -16.78 1.51
C ASN A 388 23.94 -17.71 2.25
N ALA A 389 22.76 -17.23 2.62
CA ALA A 389 21.74 -18.04 3.30
C ALA A 389 21.32 -19.24 2.45
N PHE A 390 21.04 -19.03 1.15
CA PHE A 390 20.76 -20.13 0.22
C PHE A 390 21.97 -21.04 -0.02
N ALA A 391 23.20 -20.52 0.03
CA ALA A 391 24.38 -21.36 -0.13
C ALA A 391 24.57 -22.30 1.08
N ASP A 392 24.41 -21.75 2.29
CA ASP A 392 24.60 -22.43 3.59
C ASP A 392 23.47 -23.40 3.92
N HIS A 393 22.23 -23.07 3.53
CA HIS A 393 21.03 -23.81 3.94
C HIS A 393 20.27 -24.35 2.71
N LYS A 394 20.37 -25.67 2.51
CA LYS A 394 19.69 -26.36 1.40
C LYS A 394 18.18 -26.51 1.61
N ASP A 395 17.72 -26.42 2.85
CA ASP A 395 16.31 -26.47 3.25
C ASP A 395 15.59 -25.12 3.11
N LEU A 396 16.27 -24.00 2.86
CA LEU A 396 15.61 -22.74 2.52
C LEU A 396 15.18 -22.75 1.05
N GLY A 397 13.91 -22.46 0.77
CA GLY A 397 13.36 -22.51 -0.59
C GLY A 397 12.67 -21.24 -1.07
N LEU A 398 12.25 -20.36 -0.18
CA LEU A 398 11.51 -19.14 -0.54
C LEU A 398 11.93 -17.97 0.34
N TYR A 399 12.27 -16.83 -0.28
CA TYR A 399 12.60 -15.58 0.39
C TYR A 399 11.81 -14.40 -0.12
N TYR A 400 11.42 -13.53 0.80
CA TYR A 400 10.85 -12.21 0.56
C TYR A 400 10.99 -11.37 1.84
N PRO A 401 10.97 -10.02 1.80
CA PRO A 401 10.93 -9.23 3.03
C PRO A 401 9.58 -9.40 3.75
N THR A 402 9.51 -9.10 5.05
CA THR A 402 8.22 -9.04 5.78
C THR A 402 7.23 -8.12 5.05
N THR A 403 5.93 -8.36 5.21
CA THR A 403 4.87 -7.57 4.55
C THR A 403 5.12 -6.08 4.70
N PHE A 404 4.91 -5.33 3.61
CA PHE A 404 5.13 -3.88 3.58
C PHE A 404 4.45 -3.20 4.77
N TRP A 405 5.24 -2.52 5.59
CA TRP A 405 4.86 -2.06 6.92
C TRP A 405 3.63 -1.14 6.97
N MET A 406 3.31 -0.41 5.89
CA MET A 406 2.09 0.40 5.82
C MET A 406 0.83 -0.43 5.50
N MET A 407 0.98 -1.68 5.08
CA MET A 407 -0.16 -2.57 4.88
C MET A 407 -0.70 -3.08 6.22
N PRO A 408 -2.03 -3.20 6.31
CA PRO A 408 -2.64 -3.78 7.49
C PRO A 408 -2.36 -5.28 7.57
N SER A 409 -2.30 -5.82 8.79
CA SER A 409 -1.92 -7.22 9.02
C SER A 409 -2.86 -8.23 8.36
N TRP A 410 -4.13 -7.90 8.15
CA TRP A 410 -5.08 -8.79 7.45
C TRP A 410 -4.76 -9.04 5.98
N VAL A 411 -3.80 -8.32 5.38
CA VAL A 411 -3.23 -8.71 4.07
C VAL A 411 -2.68 -10.14 4.15
N ASN A 412 -2.11 -10.53 5.29
CA ASN A 412 -1.63 -11.89 5.55
C ASN A 412 -2.72 -12.89 5.93
N HIS A 413 -4.00 -12.64 5.62
CA HIS A 413 -5.09 -13.55 5.94
C HIS A 413 -5.75 -14.10 4.66
N VAL A 414 -6.25 -15.33 4.70
CA VAL A 414 -6.88 -16.01 3.54
C VAL A 414 -8.13 -15.29 3.02
N THR A 415 -8.95 -14.76 3.94
CA THR A 415 -10.14 -13.91 3.69
C THR A 415 -10.98 -14.41 2.50
N MET A 416 -11.28 -13.54 1.53
CA MET A 416 -12.08 -13.83 0.34
C MET A 416 -11.35 -14.71 -0.69
N ASN A 417 -10.05 -14.98 -0.50
CA ASN A 417 -9.25 -15.81 -1.39
C ASN A 417 -9.35 -17.30 -1.08
N LYS A 418 -9.87 -17.68 0.11
CA LYS A 418 -9.96 -19.09 0.55
C LYS A 418 -10.59 -20.00 -0.52
N ALA A 419 -11.71 -19.60 -1.11
CA ALA A 419 -12.40 -20.39 -2.13
C ALA A 419 -11.55 -20.61 -3.39
N PHE A 420 -10.78 -19.61 -3.80
CA PHE A 420 -9.87 -19.70 -4.95
C PHE A 420 -8.61 -20.51 -4.62
N MET A 421 -8.13 -20.44 -3.37
CA MET A 421 -6.98 -21.22 -2.90
C MET A 421 -7.26 -22.72 -2.89
N ASN A 422 -8.50 -23.13 -2.55
CA ASN A 422 -8.89 -24.54 -2.54
C ASN A 422 -8.62 -25.26 -3.88
N ALA A 423 -8.76 -24.57 -5.02
CA ALA A 423 -8.44 -25.16 -6.32
C ALA A 423 -6.96 -25.57 -6.41
N TRP A 424 -6.06 -24.68 -5.98
CA TRP A 424 -4.63 -24.94 -5.93
C TRP A 424 -4.25 -25.95 -4.84
N HIS A 425 -4.88 -25.87 -3.67
CA HIS A 425 -4.68 -26.85 -2.58
C HIS A 425 -5.01 -28.27 -3.03
N ASN A 426 -6.14 -28.45 -3.70
CA ASN A 426 -6.55 -29.75 -4.23
C ASN A 426 -5.62 -30.23 -5.33
N GLU A 427 -5.23 -29.35 -6.26
CA GLU A 427 -4.39 -29.72 -7.40
C GLU A 427 -2.97 -30.12 -6.95
N TRP A 428 -2.38 -29.35 -6.04
CA TRP A 428 -1.00 -29.55 -5.59
C TRP A 428 -0.87 -30.34 -4.28
N GLN A 429 -2.00 -30.85 -3.77
CA GLN A 429 -2.09 -31.62 -2.52
C GLN A 429 -1.45 -30.87 -1.34
N ILE A 430 -1.77 -29.59 -1.21
CA ILE A 430 -1.36 -28.74 -0.10
C ILE A 430 -2.46 -28.78 0.95
N ASP A 431 -2.08 -28.93 2.22
CA ASP A 431 -3.03 -28.86 3.34
C ASP A 431 -3.72 -27.49 3.36
N PRO A 432 -5.07 -27.45 3.35
CA PRO A 432 -5.80 -26.20 3.45
C PRO A 432 -5.45 -25.45 4.73
N CYS A 433 -5.30 -24.14 4.65
CA CYS A 433 -5.12 -23.28 5.82
C CYS A 433 -6.35 -22.41 6.07
N ASP A 434 -6.54 -22.10 7.35
CA ASP A 434 -7.50 -21.14 7.83
C ASP A 434 -6.79 -20.06 8.64
N GLY A 435 -7.12 -18.80 8.36
CA GLY A 435 -6.56 -17.68 9.12
C GLY A 435 -5.39 -16.98 8.43
N PHE A 436 -4.36 -16.69 9.23
CA PHE A 436 -3.17 -15.98 8.79
C PHE A 436 -2.14 -16.94 8.16
N LEU A 437 -1.45 -16.46 7.15
CA LEU A 437 -0.38 -17.17 6.47
C LEU A 437 0.73 -16.23 6.00
N SER A 438 1.95 -16.75 5.99
CA SER A 438 3.10 -16.08 5.38
C SER A 438 3.13 -16.36 3.88
N TYR A 439 3.26 -15.32 3.09
CA TYR A 439 3.41 -15.40 1.64
C TYR A 439 4.07 -14.11 1.11
N PRO A 440 4.64 -14.11 -0.10
CA PRO A 440 5.29 -12.94 -0.69
C PRO A 440 4.26 -11.89 -1.13
N ALA A 441 3.70 -11.15 -0.17
CA ALA A 441 2.71 -10.11 -0.43
C ALA A 441 3.27 -9.03 -1.37
N GLY A 442 2.65 -8.92 -2.54
CA GLY A 442 3.11 -8.14 -3.67
C GLY A 442 3.58 -8.99 -4.86
N GLY A 443 3.61 -10.32 -4.76
CA GLY A 443 3.95 -11.23 -5.85
C GLY A 443 5.40 -11.14 -6.32
N MET A 444 6.33 -10.78 -5.44
CA MET A 444 7.76 -10.68 -5.75
C MET A 444 8.58 -11.41 -4.69
N PHE A 445 9.50 -12.27 -5.12
CA PHE A 445 10.22 -13.18 -4.23
C PHE A 445 11.46 -13.79 -4.89
N TRP A 446 12.30 -14.42 -4.07
CA TRP A 446 13.34 -15.35 -4.48
C TRP A 446 12.91 -16.78 -4.18
N ALA A 447 13.20 -17.73 -5.06
CA ALA A 447 12.92 -19.13 -4.79
C ALA A 447 13.98 -20.07 -5.38
N ARG A 448 14.10 -21.24 -4.75
CA ARG A 448 14.61 -22.43 -5.45
C ARG A 448 13.52 -22.93 -6.39
N PRO A 449 13.82 -23.28 -7.65
CA PRO A 449 12.82 -23.86 -8.54
C PRO A 449 12.14 -25.10 -7.96
N GLU A 450 12.90 -26.00 -7.33
CA GLU A 450 12.37 -27.21 -6.68
C GLU A 450 11.39 -26.92 -5.54
N ALA A 451 11.47 -25.75 -4.88
CA ALA A 451 10.49 -25.39 -3.85
C ALA A 451 9.11 -25.13 -4.45
N LEU A 452 9.04 -24.71 -5.71
CA LEU A 452 7.80 -24.34 -6.41
C LEU A 452 7.55 -25.25 -7.62
N LYS A 453 8.04 -26.49 -7.57
CA LYS A 453 8.09 -27.41 -8.71
C LYS A 453 6.74 -27.58 -9.41
N GLU A 454 5.66 -27.84 -8.68
CA GLU A 454 4.32 -28.01 -9.27
C GLU A 454 3.82 -26.76 -10.00
N MET A 455 4.21 -25.58 -9.52
CA MET A 455 3.90 -24.31 -10.18
C MET A 455 4.74 -24.10 -11.44
N LEU A 456 5.99 -24.59 -11.49
CA LEU A 456 6.89 -24.36 -12.63
C LEU A 456 6.81 -25.44 -13.71
N GLU A 457 6.52 -26.69 -13.35
CA GLU A 457 6.41 -27.80 -14.31
C GLU A 457 5.05 -27.85 -15.02
N LYS A 458 4.01 -27.25 -14.42
CA LYS A 458 2.69 -27.16 -15.06
C LYS A 458 2.79 -26.36 -16.35
N GLU A 459 2.14 -26.86 -17.41
CA GLU A 459 2.07 -26.15 -18.68
C GLU A 459 0.97 -25.07 -18.64
N TYR A 460 1.37 -23.83 -18.91
CA TYR A 460 0.46 -22.69 -18.97
C TYR A 460 0.41 -22.12 -20.38
N ASN A 461 -0.76 -21.60 -20.74
CA ASN A 461 -0.94 -20.67 -21.85
C ASN A 461 -1.69 -19.44 -21.34
N TYR A 462 -1.72 -18.36 -22.11
CA TYR A 462 -2.39 -17.14 -21.66
C TYR A 462 -3.90 -17.30 -21.46
N ASP A 463 -4.55 -18.26 -22.13
CA ASP A 463 -5.98 -18.51 -21.98
C ASP A 463 -6.37 -19.16 -20.65
N PHE A 464 -5.41 -19.82 -19.98
CA PHE A 464 -5.57 -20.31 -18.61
C PHE A 464 -5.88 -19.18 -17.62
N PHE A 465 -5.30 -17.99 -17.83
CA PHE A 465 -5.48 -16.87 -16.93
C PHE A 465 -6.74 -16.06 -17.30
N PRO A 466 -7.46 -15.49 -16.32
CA PRO A 466 -8.64 -14.71 -16.61
C PRO A 466 -8.29 -13.39 -17.30
N GLN A 467 -9.23 -12.87 -18.10
CA GLN A 467 -9.08 -11.59 -18.78
C GLN A 467 -9.24 -10.44 -17.78
N GLU A 468 -8.58 -9.31 -18.08
CA GLU A 468 -8.79 -8.05 -17.37
C GLU A 468 -10.15 -7.42 -17.78
N PRO A 469 -10.80 -6.62 -16.91
CA PRO A 469 -10.34 -6.18 -15.59
C PRO A 469 -10.60 -7.23 -14.49
N LEU A 470 -9.58 -7.49 -13.68
CA LEU A 470 -9.67 -8.30 -12.48
C LEU A 470 -9.89 -7.43 -11.23
N PRO A 471 -10.53 -7.96 -10.17
CA PRO A 471 -10.69 -7.24 -8.91
C PRO A 471 -9.33 -6.95 -8.27
N ASN A 472 -9.31 -6.06 -7.28
CA ASN A 472 -8.10 -5.68 -6.56
C ASN A 472 -7.61 -6.76 -5.56
N ASP A 473 -8.49 -7.66 -5.12
CA ASP A 473 -8.21 -8.87 -4.36
C ASP A 473 -9.33 -9.90 -4.67
N GLY A 474 -9.19 -11.16 -4.26
CA GLY A 474 -10.24 -12.17 -4.45
C GLY A 474 -10.32 -12.68 -5.89
N SER A 475 -9.18 -13.12 -6.44
CA SER A 475 -9.14 -13.80 -7.74
C SER A 475 -8.16 -14.97 -7.70
N MET A 476 -8.17 -15.82 -8.73
CA MET A 476 -7.25 -16.97 -8.78
C MET A 476 -5.77 -16.56 -8.74
N LEU A 477 -5.41 -15.36 -9.22
CA LEU A 477 -4.04 -14.84 -9.19
C LEU A 477 -3.61 -14.43 -7.78
N HIS A 478 -4.53 -13.82 -7.02
CA HIS A 478 -4.31 -13.48 -5.61
C HIS A 478 -4.28 -14.72 -4.71
N ALA A 479 -5.02 -15.76 -5.09
CA ALA A 479 -4.93 -17.06 -4.45
C ALA A 479 -3.61 -17.75 -4.76
N LEU A 480 -3.18 -17.75 -6.04
CA LEU A 480 -1.87 -18.27 -6.47
C LEU A 480 -0.74 -17.61 -5.68
N GLU A 481 -0.74 -16.28 -5.58
CA GLU A 481 0.22 -15.51 -4.77
C GLU A 481 0.32 -16.01 -3.31
N ARG A 482 -0.84 -16.31 -2.70
CA ARG A 482 -0.96 -16.74 -1.31
C ARG A 482 -0.52 -18.18 -1.06
N VAL A 483 -0.70 -19.08 -2.03
CA VAL A 483 -0.33 -20.49 -1.87
C VAL A 483 1.15 -20.78 -2.10
N ILE A 484 1.92 -19.85 -2.70
CA ILE A 484 3.36 -20.05 -2.97
C ILE A 484 4.15 -20.43 -1.72
N GLY A 485 3.85 -19.80 -0.58
CA GLY A 485 4.49 -20.12 0.69
C GLY A 485 4.21 -21.55 1.17
N GLN A 486 2.94 -21.94 1.15
CA GLN A 486 2.53 -23.29 1.52
C GLN A 486 3.04 -24.35 0.53
N LEU A 487 3.15 -24.01 -0.76
CA LEU A 487 3.70 -24.92 -1.77
C LEU A 487 5.17 -25.22 -1.47
N ALA A 488 5.96 -24.19 -1.13
CA ALA A 488 7.35 -24.37 -0.70
C ALA A 488 7.47 -25.29 0.52
N GLU A 489 6.62 -25.08 1.53
CA GLU A 489 6.58 -25.89 2.75
C GLU A 489 6.17 -27.34 2.48
N LYS A 490 5.14 -27.53 1.63
CA LYS A 490 4.69 -28.86 1.18
C LYS A 490 5.81 -29.61 0.45
N ASN A 491 6.69 -28.89 -0.25
CA ASN A 491 7.86 -29.47 -0.92
C ASN A 491 9.08 -29.64 0.00
N GLY A 492 8.91 -29.45 1.31
CA GLY A 492 9.95 -29.67 2.32
C GLY A 492 10.92 -28.49 2.50
N TYR A 493 10.60 -27.33 1.93
CA TYR A 493 11.42 -26.13 2.06
C TYR A 493 10.85 -25.13 3.06
N LYS A 494 11.73 -24.41 3.73
CA LYS A 494 11.39 -23.32 4.63
C LYS A 494 11.32 -21.99 3.89
N GLN A 495 10.39 -21.17 4.35
CA GLN A 495 10.33 -19.74 4.04
C GLN A 495 11.22 -18.97 5.02
N PHE A 496 11.94 -17.97 4.54
CA PHE A 496 12.70 -17.04 5.38
C PHE A 496 12.56 -15.61 4.87
N PHE A 497 12.72 -14.63 5.74
CA PHE A 497 12.42 -13.24 5.41
C PHE A 497 13.39 -12.27 6.04
N TYR A 498 13.56 -11.13 5.37
CA TYR A 498 14.25 -9.97 5.93
C TYR A 498 13.23 -9.09 6.67
N TYR A 499 13.55 -8.71 7.91
CA TYR A 499 12.75 -7.78 8.72
C TYR A 499 13.43 -6.40 8.79
N PRO A 500 12.99 -5.41 7.99
CA PRO A 500 13.70 -4.14 7.84
C PRO A 500 13.81 -3.28 9.10
N THR A 501 12.89 -3.41 10.07
CA THR A 501 13.00 -2.64 11.33
C THR A 501 14.17 -3.13 12.18
N SER A 502 14.54 -4.42 12.05
CA SER A 502 15.64 -5.04 12.81
C SER A 502 16.91 -5.29 12.04
N GLY A 503 16.86 -5.27 10.72
CA GLY A 503 18.01 -5.63 9.87
C GLY A 503 18.32 -7.13 9.85
N GLN A 504 17.42 -7.97 10.38
CA GLN A 504 17.66 -9.40 10.56
C GLN A 504 16.98 -10.25 9.48
N LEU A 505 17.64 -11.35 9.12
CA LEU A 505 17.02 -12.47 8.43
C LEU A 505 16.45 -13.43 9.48
N THR A 506 15.30 -14.03 9.22
CA THR A 506 14.57 -14.84 10.21
C THR A 506 13.64 -15.86 9.55
N LEU A 507 13.31 -16.92 10.30
CA LEU A 507 12.33 -17.95 9.98
C LEU A 507 11.00 -17.75 10.74
N ASP A 508 10.91 -16.75 11.62
CA ASP A 508 9.76 -16.55 12.51
C ASP A 508 8.54 -15.92 11.83
N GLN A 509 7.58 -16.77 11.45
CA GLN A 509 6.38 -16.37 10.70
C GLN A 509 5.37 -15.57 11.53
N SER A 510 5.60 -15.41 12.85
CA SER A 510 4.67 -14.71 13.75
C SER A 510 4.52 -13.21 13.47
N TYR A 511 5.36 -12.62 12.60
CA TYR A 511 5.19 -11.24 12.15
C TYR A 511 3.80 -10.99 11.53
N THR A 512 3.21 -12.02 10.93
CA THR A 512 1.88 -11.97 10.29
C THR A 512 0.75 -11.72 11.28
N THR A 513 0.90 -12.19 12.52
CA THR A 513 -0.09 -12.08 13.60
C THR A 513 0.32 -11.13 14.71
N HIS A 514 1.54 -10.59 14.66
CA HIS A 514 2.13 -9.86 15.79
C HIS A 514 1.27 -8.69 16.30
N SER A 515 0.61 -7.97 15.39
CA SER A 515 -0.29 -6.85 15.76
C SER A 515 -1.52 -7.30 16.55
N TYR A 516 -1.93 -8.56 16.42
CA TYR A 516 -3.05 -9.17 17.15
C TYR A 516 -2.60 -9.88 18.44
N SER A 517 -1.32 -10.23 18.56
CA SER A 517 -0.74 -10.88 19.72
C SER A 517 0.02 -9.87 20.59
N GLN A 518 -0.70 -9.10 21.40
CA GLN A 518 -0.09 -8.28 22.44
C GLN A 518 -0.28 -8.96 23.81
N ARG A 519 0.72 -8.86 24.69
CA ARG A 519 0.52 -9.30 26.07
C ARG A 519 -0.47 -8.36 26.75
N LEU A 520 -1.26 -8.91 27.67
CA LEU A 520 -2.24 -8.14 28.43
C LEU A 520 -1.58 -6.97 29.18
N GLU A 521 -0.37 -7.18 29.67
CA GLU A 521 0.47 -6.17 30.32
C GLU A 521 0.84 -5.02 29.39
N ASP A 522 1.16 -5.32 28.13
CA ASP A 522 1.53 -4.30 27.13
C ASP A 522 0.33 -3.45 26.76
N ILE A 523 -0.83 -4.09 26.54
CA ILE A 523 -2.10 -3.39 26.33
C ILE A 523 -2.42 -2.51 27.54
N ARG A 524 -2.32 -3.04 28.77
CA ARG A 524 -2.56 -2.24 29.99
C ARG A 524 -1.65 -1.03 30.09
N ASN A 525 -0.36 -1.18 29.78
CA ASN A 525 0.60 -0.09 29.83
C ASN A 525 0.30 0.98 28.77
N GLN A 526 -0.06 0.58 27.54
CA GLN A 526 -0.48 1.51 26.49
C GLN A 526 -1.74 2.27 26.90
N LEU A 527 -2.73 1.57 27.47
CA LEU A 527 -4.02 2.14 27.85
C LEU A 527 -3.96 3.05 29.09
N ARG A 528 -2.94 2.89 29.97
CA ARG A 528 -2.86 3.56 31.28
C ARG A 528 -2.87 5.09 31.20
N ASN A 529 -2.36 5.66 30.11
CA ASN A 529 -2.30 7.11 29.93
C ASN A 529 -3.59 7.71 29.36
N PHE A 530 -4.57 6.88 29.00
CA PHE A 530 -5.84 7.32 28.45
C PHE A 530 -6.92 7.25 29.53
N SER A 531 -7.55 8.38 29.84
CA SER A 531 -8.68 8.46 30.77
C SER A 531 -9.99 7.91 30.17
N THR A 532 -10.04 7.71 28.87
CA THR A 532 -11.17 7.09 28.18
C THR A 532 -10.65 6.23 27.03
N ILE A 533 -11.17 5.01 26.95
CA ILE A 533 -10.81 4.01 25.95
C ILE A 533 -12.10 3.62 25.25
N SER A 534 -12.19 3.86 23.94
CA SER A 534 -13.29 3.38 23.12
C SER A 534 -12.82 2.17 22.33
N PHE A 535 -13.58 1.07 22.38
CA PHE A 535 -13.34 -0.10 21.56
C PHE A 535 -14.35 -0.13 20.43
N ASP A 536 -13.86 -0.48 19.26
CA ASP A 536 -14.70 -0.75 18.10
C ASP A 536 -14.91 -2.26 17.98
N VAL A 537 -16.09 -2.73 18.35
CA VAL A 537 -16.45 -4.16 18.28
C VAL A 537 -17.19 -4.38 16.97
N PHE A 538 -16.45 -4.50 15.87
CA PHE A 538 -17.05 -4.78 14.56
C PHE A 538 -16.95 -6.25 14.09
N ASP A 539 -18.00 -6.61 13.37
CA ASP A 539 -18.18 -7.68 12.37
C ASP A 539 -18.37 -9.15 12.78
N THR A 540 -18.25 -9.54 14.05
CA THR A 540 -18.57 -10.93 14.46
C THR A 540 -19.52 -11.10 15.63
N LEU A 541 -19.75 -10.08 16.47
CA LEU A 541 -20.43 -10.28 17.75
C LEU A 541 -21.70 -9.45 17.99
N VAL A 542 -22.01 -8.42 17.18
CA VAL A 542 -23.17 -7.54 17.44
C VAL A 542 -23.91 -7.17 16.16
N ARG A 543 -25.25 -7.26 16.19
CA ARG A 543 -26.12 -6.76 15.13
C ARG A 543 -26.27 -5.24 15.25
N ARG A 544 -26.06 -4.51 14.15
CA ARG A 544 -26.19 -3.04 14.12
C ARG A 544 -27.65 -2.63 13.93
N GLN A 545 -28.11 -1.61 14.65
CA GLN A 545 -29.43 -0.98 14.44
C GLN A 545 -29.48 -0.15 13.13
N TYR A 546 -28.31 0.20 12.59
CA TYR A 546 -28.14 0.97 11.36
C TYR A 546 -27.29 0.18 10.36
N THR A 547 -27.75 0.11 9.12
CA THR A 547 -27.10 -0.66 8.04
C THR A 547 -25.94 0.08 7.37
N VAL A 548 -25.84 1.40 7.57
CA VAL A 548 -24.77 2.24 7.00
C VAL A 548 -23.74 2.54 8.10
N ALA A 549 -22.51 2.04 7.94
CA ALA A 549 -21.45 2.09 8.94
C ALA A 549 -21.12 3.53 9.37
N ASP A 550 -20.99 4.46 8.43
CA ASP A 550 -20.61 5.84 8.72
C ASP A 550 -21.69 6.61 9.47
N TYR A 551 -22.97 6.28 9.23
CA TYR A 551 -24.08 6.88 9.95
C TYR A 551 -24.11 6.39 11.41
N ALA A 552 -23.82 5.10 11.64
CA ALA A 552 -23.67 4.57 12.99
C ALA A 552 -22.50 5.25 13.73
N LYS A 553 -21.34 5.40 13.07
CA LYS A 553 -20.17 6.10 13.61
C LYS A 553 -20.46 7.58 13.91
N LEU A 554 -21.21 8.27 13.04
CA LEU A 554 -21.62 9.65 13.24
C LEU A 554 -22.51 9.82 14.47
N LEU A 555 -23.55 8.98 14.61
CA LEU A 555 -24.46 9.04 15.76
C LEU A 555 -23.72 8.73 17.06
N LEU A 556 -22.87 7.70 17.06
CA LEU A 556 -22.01 7.39 18.19
C LEU A 556 -21.08 8.57 18.53
N GLY A 557 -20.43 9.18 17.53
CA GLY A 557 -19.57 10.34 17.72
C GLY A 557 -20.32 11.55 18.29
N GLN A 558 -21.54 11.82 17.82
CA GLN A 558 -22.40 12.89 18.34
C GLN A 558 -22.83 12.64 19.78
N GLU A 559 -23.17 11.40 20.11
CA GLU A 559 -23.56 10.97 21.45
C GLU A 559 -22.38 11.06 22.41
N LEU A 560 -21.20 10.56 22.02
CA LEU A 560 -19.96 10.68 22.79
C LEU A 560 -19.62 12.15 23.06
N VAL A 561 -19.65 13.03 22.05
CA VAL A 561 -19.38 14.47 22.22
C VAL A 561 -20.41 15.14 23.16
N CYS A 562 -21.69 14.71 23.12
CA CYS A 562 -22.70 15.18 24.06
C CYS A 562 -22.46 14.69 25.50
N CYS A 563 -22.12 13.41 25.68
CA CYS A 563 -21.81 12.84 26.99
C CYS A 563 -20.58 13.49 27.63
N PHE A 564 -19.52 13.74 26.83
CA PHE A 564 -18.31 14.42 27.29
C PHE A 564 -18.54 15.88 27.69
N ARG A 565 -19.43 16.60 26.99
CA ARG A 565 -19.79 17.98 27.38
C ARG A 565 -20.58 18.05 28.68
N ASN A 566 -21.25 16.97 29.07
CA ASN A 566 -22.22 16.96 30.16
C ASN A 566 -21.79 16.11 31.38
N ASN A 567 -20.60 15.51 31.40
CA ASN A 567 -20.10 14.64 32.49
C ASN A 567 -21.09 13.53 32.93
N LEU A 568 -21.84 12.94 31.98
CA LEU A 568 -22.80 11.87 32.28
C LEU A 568 -22.15 10.48 32.14
N PRO A 569 -22.35 9.55 33.10
CA PRO A 569 -21.86 8.17 32.95
C PRO A 569 -22.69 7.41 31.90
N MET A 570 -22.01 6.69 31.00
CA MET A 570 -22.66 5.81 30.02
C MET A 570 -23.15 4.52 30.70
N THR A 571 -24.46 4.26 30.62
CA THR A 571 -25.00 2.90 30.80
C THR A 571 -25.42 2.39 29.43
N CYS A 572 -24.70 1.39 28.92
CA CYS A 572 -25.10 0.69 27.71
C CYS A 572 -26.15 -0.35 28.10
N ASN A 573 -27.43 0.01 28.02
CA ASN A 573 -28.53 -0.96 28.14
C ASN A 573 -28.62 -1.75 26.84
N LEU A 574 -27.88 -2.85 26.79
CA LEU A 574 -28.01 -3.88 25.75
C LEU A 574 -29.24 -4.73 26.06
N SER A 575 -30.41 -4.26 25.62
CA SER A 575 -31.63 -5.08 25.54
C SER A 575 -32.35 -4.81 24.22
N SER A 576 -32.02 -5.60 23.20
CA SER A 576 -32.93 -6.26 22.22
C SER A 576 -32.16 -6.66 20.97
#